data_AF-A0A645BCV5-F1
#
_entry.id   AF-A0A645BCV5-F1
#
_cell.length_a   1.000
_cell.length_b   1.000
_cell.length_c   1.000
_cell.angle_alpha   90.00
_cell.angle_beta   90.00
_cell.angle_gamma   90.00
#
_symmetry.space_group_name_H-M   'P 1'
#
loop_
_entity.id
_entity.type
_entity.pdbx_description
1 polymer ?
#
loop_
_entity_poly.entity_id
_entity_poly.type
_entity_poly.pdbx_seq_one_letter_code
_entity_poly.pdbx_strand_id
1 'polypeptide(L)' 'MADKTRSGKGTGLGLSIAKGLVEKMGGSINCNIEEDMFNIYCEFGLINR' A
#
# COMPACT_ATOMS: atom_id res chain seq x y z
N MET A 1 -0.17 8.54 -27.46
CA MET A 1 1.08 8.66 -26.68
C MET A 1 0.74 8.36 -25.22
N ALA A 2 1.18 7.23 -24.69
CA ALA A 2 1.01 6.91 -23.27
C ALA A 2 2.20 7.53 -22.51
N ASP A 3 1.93 8.11 -21.35
CA ASP A 3 2.89 8.77 -20.48
C ASP A 3 4.17 7.94 -20.25
N LYS A 4 5.34 8.57 -20.43
CA LYS A 4 6.67 7.94 -20.28
C LYS A 4 6.94 7.42 -18.86
N THR A 5 6.14 7.82 -17.86
CA THR A 5 6.20 7.26 -16.51
C THR A 5 5.62 5.84 -16.38
N ARG A 6 4.92 5.34 -17.41
CA ARG A 6 4.43 3.94 -17.48
C ARG A 6 5.48 2.96 -18.03
N SER A 7 6.75 3.36 -18.13
CA SER A 7 7.83 2.38 -18.32
C SER A 7 7.74 1.42 -17.14
N GLY A 8 7.58 0.10 -17.38
CA GLY A 8 7.19 -0.91 -16.38
C GLY A 8 8.13 -1.12 -15.18
N LYS A 9 9.02 -0.15 -14.91
CA LYS A 9 9.88 -0.03 -13.74
C LYS A 9 9.46 1.21 -12.95
N GLY A 10 8.51 1.04 -12.03
CA GLY A 10 8.26 2.04 -10.99
C GLY A 10 9.46 2.14 -10.05
N THR A 11 9.64 3.28 -9.38
CA THR A 11 10.72 3.53 -8.40
C THR A 11 10.59 2.71 -7.11
N GLY A 12 9.61 1.80 -7.01
CA GLY A 12 9.31 1.04 -5.79
C GLY A 12 8.68 1.87 -4.67
N LEU A 13 8.36 3.15 -4.93
CA LEU A 13 7.85 4.07 -3.91
C LEU A 13 6.37 3.88 -3.56
N GLY A 14 5.60 3.16 -4.37
CA GLY A 14 4.15 3.02 -4.15
C GLY A 14 3.81 2.46 -2.77
N LEU A 15 4.50 1.39 -2.36
CA LEU A 15 4.24 0.74 -1.07
C LEU A 15 4.77 1.55 0.11
N SER A 16 5.89 2.26 -0.04
CA SER A 16 6.42 3.13 1.02
C SER A 16 5.53 4.37 1.23
N ILE A 17 4.97 4.93 0.16
CA ILE A 17 3.97 6.00 0.25
C ILE A 17 2.69 5.48 0.90
N ALA A 18 2.17 4.33 0.47
CA ALA A 18 0.98 3.71 1.04
C ALA A 18 1.15 3.46 2.55
N LYS A 19 2.28 2.88 2.97
CA LYS A 19 2.61 2.69 4.38
C LYS A 19 2.61 3.99 5.17
N GLY A 20 3.32 5.01 4.66
CA GLY A 20 3.38 6.31 5.33
C GLY A 20 2.01 6.97 5.49
N LEU A 21 1.11 6.80 4.52
CA LEU A 21 -0.27 7.32 4.60
C LEU A 21 -1.11 6.55 5.63
N VAL A 22 -1.08 5.22 5.60
CA VAL A 22 -1.84 4.35 6.53
C VAL A 22 -1.43 4.65 7.98
N GLU A 23 -0.12 4.71 8.25
CA GLU A 23 0.40 5.02 9.59
C GLU A 23 0.03 6.44 10.05
N LYS A 24 0.08 7.44 9.15
CA LYS A 24 -0.34 8.83 9.46
C LYS A 24 -1.83 8.95 9.79
N MET A 25 -2.65 8.06 9.23
CA MET A 25 -4.08 7.98 9.52
C MET A 25 -4.40 7.20 10.79
N GLY A 26 -3.39 6.74 11.54
CA GLY A 26 -3.56 5.94 12.75
C GLY A 26 -3.93 4.48 12.49
N GLY A 27 -3.74 4.00 11.26
CA GLY A 27 -3.88 2.59 10.90
C GLY A 27 -2.56 1.84 10.91
N SER A 28 -2.62 0.54 10.62
CA SER A 28 -1.46 -0.33 10.39
C SER A 28 -1.53 -0.99 9.01
N ILE A 29 -0.37 -1.27 8.43
CA ILE A 29 -0.25 -2.01 7.17
C ILE A 29 0.65 -3.23 7.38
N ASN A 30 0.16 -4.39 6.95
CA ASN A 30 0.90 -5.65 7.00
C ASN A 30 0.77 -6.37 5.66
N CYS A 31 1.65 -7.34 5.40
CA CYS A 31 1.57 -8.17 4.21
C CYS A 31 1.83 -9.63 4.56
N ASN A 32 1.17 -10.53 3.85
CA ASN A 32 1.42 -11.96 3.92
C ASN A 32 1.48 -12.56 2.50
N ILE A 33 2.24 -13.62 2.32
CA ILE A 33 2.21 -14.42 1.10
C ILE A 33 1.45 -15.70 1.44
N GLU A 34 0.29 -15.87 0.81
CA GLU A 34 -0.55 -17.06 0.97
C GLU A 34 -0.60 -17.79 -0.36
N GLU A 35 -0.03 -18.99 -0.38
CA GLU A 35 0.19 -19.77 -1.61
C GLU A 35 0.95 -18.93 -2.65
N ASP A 36 0.31 -18.58 -3.75
CA ASP A 36 0.88 -17.78 -4.84
C ASP A 36 0.36 -16.33 -4.85
N MET A 37 -0.30 -15.88 -3.77
CA MET A 37 -0.84 -14.52 -3.64
C MET A 37 -0.09 -13.69 -2.61
N PHE A 38 0.36 -12.49 -3.05
CA PHE A 38 0.87 -11.45 -2.18
C PHE A 38 -0.28 -10.57 -1.69
N ASN A 39 -0.66 -10.75 -0.42
CA ASN A 39 -1.75 -10.03 0.22
C ASN A 39 -1.20 -8.85 1.03
N ILE A 40 -1.91 -7.72 0.97
CA ILE A 40 -1.64 -6.52 1.78
C ILE A 40 -2.91 -6.21 2.57
N TYR A 41 -2.75 -6.07 3.88
CA TYR A 41 -3.84 -5.78 4.82
C TYR A 41 -3.62 -4.39 5.42
N CYS A 42 -4.64 -3.54 5.36
CA CYS A 42 -4.67 -2.25 6.02
C CYS A 42 -5.77 -2.27 7.08
N GLU A 43 -5.40 -1.98 8.32
CA GLU A 43 -6.30 -2.02 9.47
C GLU A 43 -6.47 -0.60 10.02
N PHE A 44 -7.71 -0.21 10.28
CA PHE A 44 -8.05 1.09 10.84
C PHE A 44 -9.03 0.90 12.00
N GLY A 45 -8.84 1.66 13.07
CA GLY A 45 -9.83 1.74 14.14
C GLY A 45 -11.13 2.37 13.64
N LEU A 46 -12.26 1.83 14.09
CA LEU A 46 -13.56 2.46 13.84
C LEU A 46 -13.64 3.79 14.59
N ILE A 47 -14.09 4.84 13.90
CA ILE A 47 -14.41 6.10 14.55
C ILE A 47 -15.84 5.99 15.08
N ASN A 48 -15.97 5.69 16.37
CA ASN A 48 -17.26 5.86 17.06
C ASN A 48 -17.51 7.36 17.25
N ARG A 49 -18.59 7.85 16.64
CA ARG A 49 -19.14 9.19 16.85
C ARG A 49 -20.20 9.18 17.94
#